data_AF-A0A974Z1S5-F1
#
_entry.id   AF-A0A974Z1S5-F1
#
_cell.length_a   1.000
_cell.length_b   1.000
_cell.length_c   1.000
_cell.angle_alpha   90.00
_cell.angle_beta   90.00
_cell.angle_gamma   90.00
#
_symmetry.space_group_name_H-M   'P 1'
#
loop_
_entity.id
_entity.type
_entity.pdbx_description
1 polymer ?
#
loop_
_entity_poly.entity_id
_entity_poly.type
_entity_poly.pdbx_seq_one_letter_code
_entity_poly.pdbx_strand_id
1 'polypeptide(L)'
;MRHLWLDNLSVPSLVTMVAEMLHAAPAEAAGLAEVIRPHTSGNPYETVELLNALRRDGLLTAAATGWRWDTAAVRAHLGRSKVDELLAARIETVPLQSWQLVEAMACLGGRAELSLLRTATGDPAAEVQPMLAPALAEGLLVMEPGAHEAVRFRHDRLREAILRGLDPGRRRTLQLATARRLAEVTELFAVAAEQYLPVIDTVDDPAERQRVVALLRRAADRATLIGDHALVNVLLSAALRLIDPGETATLIAVHTGRHAALYGLGRLEEADEEYRTIEGLGPTALDRAAATAVQVSSLTHRNRFADAVVLGIERLRELGVAVPAADRLPAELDHHRFDRLYWWLDHSEAADDLAPPDLTDPALLAATRLINEVLPPAYIVSDLALHAWLSLQALRIWLEHGPSRTLIVPASHAAIAVMAQRGDYAAGYRALRRIVALGEARGYEPDTSRAHFQLAALSCWFEPIENGVHAAQRARERLIAGGEQAYAGYTYQLAVAGLLEYAPSLDAYVAEVEAGLAFVRRIGSEQTAQAFDSYRWLAGVLRGERTATAGEAVSINRYADNPMALAQAHINHAVAAAVLGDAAGLARYTAAAMPPLPATLGLYQTALAHLLRGLAVAGQGPRHRPR
;
A
#
# COMPACT_ATOMS: atom_id res chain seq x y z
N MET A 1 -13.67 -3.98 -4.62
CA MET A 1 -13.93 -5.23 -3.88
C MET A 1 -15.28 -5.04 -3.20
N ARG A 2 -16.33 -5.78 -3.61
CA ARG A 2 -17.62 -5.70 -2.92
C ARG A 2 -17.47 -6.53 -1.65
N HIS A 3 -17.16 -5.87 -0.53
CA HIS A 3 -17.10 -6.54 0.76
C HIS A 3 -18.52 -6.99 1.09
N LEU A 4 -18.79 -8.28 0.87
CA LEU A 4 -20.02 -8.92 1.32
C LEU A 4 -19.83 -9.25 2.79
N TRP A 5 -20.36 -8.37 3.64
CA TRP A 5 -20.46 -8.63 5.06
C TRP A 5 -21.51 -9.71 5.26
N LEU A 6 -21.07 -10.89 5.67
CA LEU A 6 -21.96 -11.98 6.04
C LEU A 6 -22.38 -11.72 7.48
N ASP A 7 -23.62 -11.28 7.66
CA ASP A 7 -24.23 -11.22 8.97
C ASP A 7 -24.45 -12.64 9.51
N ASN A 8 -24.47 -12.75 10.84
CA ASN A 8 -24.91 -13.97 11.50
C ASN A 8 -26.37 -14.29 11.13
N LEU A 9 -26.75 -15.56 11.31
CA LEU A 9 -28.09 -16.01 10.96
C LEU A 9 -29.17 -15.21 11.70
N SER A 10 -30.15 -14.76 10.91
CA SER A 10 -31.41 -14.24 11.44
C SER A 10 -32.10 -15.28 12.31
N VAL A 11 -32.98 -14.86 13.22
CA VAL A 11 -33.74 -15.79 14.08
C VAL A 11 -34.48 -16.85 13.23
N PRO A 12 -35.23 -16.48 12.16
CA PRO A 12 -35.86 -17.48 11.31
C PRO A 12 -34.87 -18.47 10.68
N SER A 13 -33.72 -17.99 10.20
CA SER A 13 -32.68 -18.84 9.60
C SER A 13 -32.06 -19.80 10.62
N LEU A 14 -31.86 -19.34 11.86
CA LEU A 14 -31.38 -20.15 12.96
C LEU A 14 -32.41 -21.24 13.34
N VAL A 15 -33.70 -20.90 13.39
CA VAL A 15 -34.77 -21.89 13.62
C VAL A 15 -34.76 -22.96 12.53
N THR A 16 -34.66 -22.57 11.26
CA THR A 16 -34.58 -23.52 10.14
C THR A 16 -33.38 -24.45 10.29
N MET A 17 -32.20 -23.90 10.58
CA MET A 17 -30.98 -24.70 10.76
C MET A 17 -31.13 -25.71 11.92
N VAL A 18 -31.65 -25.27 13.07
CA VAL A 18 -31.87 -26.16 14.23
C VAL A 18 -32.91 -27.23 13.93
N ALA A 19 -34.00 -26.87 13.24
CA ALA A 19 -35.06 -27.80 12.84
C ALA A 19 -34.54 -28.89 11.90
N GLU A 20 -33.74 -28.51 10.90
CA GLU A 20 -33.12 -29.44 9.95
C GLU A 20 -32.12 -30.37 10.63
N MET A 21 -31.24 -29.83 11.48
CA MET A 21 -30.23 -30.61 12.18
C MET A 21 -30.80 -31.62 13.18
N LEU A 22 -31.93 -31.28 13.81
CA LEU A 22 -32.57 -32.10 14.83
C LEU A 22 -33.74 -32.93 14.31
N HIS A 23 -34.06 -32.82 13.01
CA HIS A 23 -35.23 -33.42 12.37
C HIS A 23 -36.53 -33.14 13.15
N ALA A 24 -36.74 -31.87 13.49
CA ALA A 24 -37.87 -31.42 14.32
C ALA A 24 -38.75 -30.40 13.60
N ALA A 25 -39.98 -30.22 14.07
CA ALA A 25 -40.85 -29.20 13.52
C ALA A 25 -40.30 -27.78 13.84
N PRO A 26 -40.39 -26.80 12.91
CA PRO A 26 -39.90 -25.44 13.15
C PRO A 26 -40.46 -24.79 14.42
N ALA A 27 -41.72 -25.09 14.78
CA ALA A 27 -42.34 -24.60 16.00
C ALA A 27 -41.68 -25.14 17.29
N GLU A 28 -41.19 -26.38 17.27
CA GLU A 28 -40.48 -26.99 18.40
C GLU A 28 -39.03 -26.50 18.47
N ALA A 29 -38.38 -26.37 17.31
CA ALA A 29 -37.03 -25.83 17.19
C ALA A 29 -36.94 -24.35 17.60
N ALA A 30 -38.01 -23.57 17.45
CA ALA A 30 -38.05 -22.15 17.80
C ALA A 30 -37.70 -21.89 19.28
N GLY A 31 -38.25 -22.70 20.18
CA GLY A 31 -37.97 -22.57 21.61
C GLY A 31 -36.51 -22.89 21.97
N LEU A 32 -35.90 -23.85 21.28
CA LEU A 32 -34.47 -24.17 21.44
C LEU A 32 -33.57 -23.09 20.81
N ALA A 33 -33.94 -22.59 19.62
CA ALA A 33 -33.25 -21.52 18.91
C ALA A 33 -33.18 -20.23 19.75
N GLU A 34 -34.29 -19.86 20.42
CA GLU A 34 -34.29 -18.74 21.36
C GLU A 34 -33.31 -18.91 22.52
N VAL A 35 -33.17 -20.14 23.01
CA VAL A 35 -32.33 -20.46 24.16
C VAL A 35 -30.84 -20.50 23.79
N ILE A 36 -30.49 -20.93 22.57
CA ILE A 36 -29.09 -21.02 22.11
C ILE A 36 -28.58 -19.72 21.48
N ARG A 37 -29.47 -18.87 20.94
CA ARG A 37 -29.09 -17.64 20.21
C ARG A 37 -28.22 -16.69 21.04
N PRO A 38 -28.49 -16.41 22.33
CA PRO A 38 -27.65 -15.52 23.13
C PRO A 38 -26.20 -16.01 23.29
N HIS A 39 -25.97 -17.32 23.17
CA HIS A 39 -24.66 -17.94 23.34
C HIS A 39 -23.84 -18.02 22.05
N THR A 40 -24.55 -18.06 20.91
CA THR A 40 -24.00 -18.27 19.56
C THR A 40 -24.05 -17.02 18.69
N SER A 41 -24.80 -15.99 19.12
CA SER A 41 -25.06 -14.76 18.36
C SER A 41 -25.59 -14.99 16.92
N GLY A 42 -26.16 -16.18 16.64
CA GLY A 42 -26.58 -16.60 15.30
C GLY A 42 -25.45 -17.10 14.39
N ASN A 43 -24.24 -17.30 14.90
CA ASN A 43 -23.14 -17.88 14.14
C ASN A 43 -23.43 -19.37 13.82
N PRO A 44 -23.47 -19.80 12.55
CA PRO A 44 -23.79 -21.18 12.19
C PRO A 44 -22.84 -22.21 12.82
N TYR A 45 -21.54 -21.91 12.84
CA TYR A 45 -20.53 -22.81 13.39
C TYR A 45 -20.70 -22.99 14.91
N GLU A 46 -20.88 -21.89 15.64
CA GLU A 46 -21.11 -21.96 17.10
C GLU A 46 -22.42 -22.68 17.44
N THR A 47 -23.43 -22.54 16.58
CA THR A 47 -24.71 -23.25 16.72
C THR A 47 -24.53 -24.76 16.60
N VAL A 48 -23.78 -25.24 15.59
CA VAL A 48 -23.48 -26.67 15.44
C VAL A 48 -22.72 -27.21 16.65
N GLU A 49 -21.69 -26.49 17.09
CA GLU A 49 -20.86 -26.91 18.23
C GLU A 49 -21.66 -26.98 19.53
N LEU A 50 -22.55 -26.02 19.76
CA LEU A 50 -23.40 -26.00 20.94
C LEU A 50 -24.42 -27.15 20.93
N LEU A 51 -25.04 -27.43 19.79
CA LEU A 51 -25.92 -28.59 19.64
C LEU A 51 -25.17 -29.92 19.86
N ASN A 52 -23.95 -30.03 19.33
CA ASN A 52 -23.08 -31.18 19.58
C ASN A 52 -22.67 -31.33 21.05
N ALA A 53 -22.46 -30.23 21.76
CA ALA A 53 -22.21 -30.24 23.20
C ALA A 53 -23.44 -30.71 23.99
N LEU A 54 -24.62 -30.15 23.71
CA LEU A 54 -25.88 -30.56 24.33
C LEU A 54 -26.21 -32.05 24.10
N ARG A 55 -25.81 -32.60 22.94
CA ARG A 55 -25.88 -34.04 22.65
C ARG A 55 -24.93 -34.86 23.52
N ARG A 56 -23.67 -34.43 23.65
CA ARG A 56 -22.68 -35.11 24.51
C ARG A 56 -23.09 -35.08 25.98
N ASP A 57 -23.70 -33.99 26.41
CA ASP A 57 -24.17 -33.79 27.79
C ASP A 57 -25.53 -34.46 28.08
N GLY A 58 -26.08 -35.20 27.11
CA GLY A 58 -27.32 -35.98 27.27
C GLY A 58 -28.60 -35.14 27.32
N LEU A 59 -28.54 -33.85 27.01
CA LEU A 59 -29.70 -32.94 26.96
C LEU A 59 -30.45 -33.01 25.63
N LEU A 60 -29.74 -33.40 24.57
CA LEU A 60 -30.32 -33.85 23.31
C LEU A 60 -30.17 -35.37 23.23
N THR A 61 -31.29 -36.08 23.17
CA THR A 61 -31.35 -37.55 23.12
C THR A 61 -31.98 -38.01 21.80
N ALA A 62 -31.44 -39.07 21.19
CA ALA A 62 -31.99 -39.59 19.95
C ALA A 62 -33.36 -40.28 20.18
N ALA A 63 -34.30 -40.09 19.27
CA ALA A 63 -35.64 -40.68 19.28
C ALA A 63 -35.99 -41.25 17.88
N ALA A 64 -37.10 -42.00 17.79
CA ALA A 64 -37.49 -42.69 16.55
C ALA A 64 -37.75 -41.76 15.35
N THR A 65 -38.05 -40.49 15.59
CA THR A 65 -38.39 -39.50 14.55
C THR A 65 -37.45 -38.29 14.55
N GLY A 66 -36.28 -38.36 15.20
CA GLY A 66 -35.33 -37.24 15.29
C GLY A 66 -34.67 -37.14 16.66
N TRP A 67 -34.63 -35.93 17.23
CA TRP A 67 -34.06 -35.66 18.55
C TRP A 67 -35.13 -35.21 19.55
N ARG A 68 -34.93 -35.53 20.82
CA ARG A 68 -35.76 -35.07 21.95
C ARG A 68 -34.92 -34.29 22.95
N TRP A 69 -35.44 -33.15 23.37
CA TRP A 69 -34.88 -32.31 24.42
C TRP A 69 -35.97 -31.72 25.30
N ASP A 70 -35.55 -31.19 26.44
CA ASP A 70 -36.37 -30.32 27.29
C ASP A 70 -35.77 -28.92 27.23
N THR A 71 -36.49 -27.98 26.62
CA THR A 71 -36.05 -26.58 26.47
C THR A 71 -35.81 -25.90 27.82
N ALA A 72 -36.55 -26.25 28.87
CA ALA A 72 -36.33 -25.71 30.22
C ALA A 72 -35.03 -26.29 30.82
N ALA A 73 -34.76 -27.58 30.62
CA ALA A 73 -33.49 -28.20 31.03
C ALA A 73 -32.29 -27.62 30.27
N VAL A 74 -32.42 -27.41 28.96
CA VAL A 74 -31.39 -26.74 28.14
C VAL A 74 -31.21 -25.30 28.61
N ARG A 75 -32.28 -24.53 28.85
CA ARG A 75 -32.21 -23.16 29.36
C ARG A 75 -31.55 -23.09 30.74
N ALA A 76 -31.86 -24.02 31.64
CA ALA A 76 -31.21 -24.12 32.95
C ALA A 76 -29.74 -24.55 32.87
N HIS A 77 -29.35 -25.26 31.81
CA HIS A 77 -27.97 -25.67 31.57
C HIS A 77 -27.14 -24.56 30.89
N LEU A 78 -27.73 -23.80 29.96
CA LEU A 78 -27.09 -22.67 29.28
C LEU A 78 -27.12 -21.37 30.09
N GLY A 79 -28.14 -21.16 30.92
CA GLY A 79 -28.20 -20.05 31.88
C GLY A 79 -27.11 -20.10 32.95
N ARG A 80 -26.45 -21.26 33.10
CA ARG A 80 -25.21 -21.42 33.88
C ARG A 80 -23.94 -21.12 33.08
N SER A 81 -24.01 -20.47 31.91
CA SER A 81 -22.86 -20.21 31.03
C SER A 81 -21.69 -19.62 31.82
N LYS A 82 -20.75 -20.40 32.37
CA LYS A 82 -19.93 -21.55 31.91
C LYS A 82 -18.60 -21.14 31.31
N VAL A 83 -18.21 -19.86 31.34
CA VAL A 83 -16.78 -19.51 31.16
C VAL A 83 -16.16 -19.30 32.52
N ASP A 84 -16.75 -18.47 33.37
CA ASP A 84 -16.17 -18.16 34.68
C ASP A 84 -16.31 -19.35 35.66
N GLU A 85 -17.46 -20.04 35.71
CA GLU A 85 -17.65 -21.26 36.52
C GLU A 85 -16.86 -22.48 36.00
N LEU A 86 -16.70 -22.60 34.67
CA LEU A 86 -15.94 -23.69 34.05
C LEU A 86 -14.44 -23.46 34.18
N LEU A 87 -13.97 -22.21 34.08
CA LEU A 87 -12.60 -21.85 34.41
C LEU A 87 -12.33 -22.05 35.89
N ALA A 88 -13.24 -21.65 36.79
CA ALA A 88 -13.08 -21.91 38.23
C ALA A 88 -12.97 -23.42 38.53
N ALA A 89 -13.88 -24.24 37.98
CA ALA A 89 -13.84 -25.69 38.15
C ALA A 89 -12.59 -26.33 37.52
N ARG A 90 -12.11 -25.82 36.38
CA ARG A 90 -10.89 -26.31 35.71
C ARG A 90 -9.61 -25.80 36.38
N ILE A 91 -9.67 -24.66 37.06
CA ILE A 91 -8.55 -24.14 37.85
C ILE A 91 -8.21 -25.13 38.97
N GLU A 92 -9.23 -25.72 39.60
CA GLU A 92 -9.06 -26.72 40.64
C GLU A 92 -8.55 -28.08 40.12
N THR A 93 -8.84 -28.45 38.86
CA THR A 93 -8.47 -29.76 38.31
C THR A 93 -7.14 -29.78 37.55
N VAL A 94 -6.76 -28.68 36.91
CA VAL A 94 -5.51 -28.60 36.13
C VAL A 94 -4.33 -28.24 37.05
N PRO A 95 -3.20 -28.98 37.00
CA PRO A 95 -2.03 -28.69 37.84
C PRO A 95 -1.48 -27.29 37.63
N LEU A 96 -0.88 -26.70 38.67
CA LEU A 96 -0.33 -25.33 38.63
C LEU A 96 0.65 -25.11 37.47
N GLN A 97 1.51 -26.09 37.19
CA GLN A 97 2.48 -26.05 36.10
C GLN A 97 1.80 -25.98 34.72
N SER A 98 0.75 -26.77 34.51
CA SER A 98 -0.08 -26.71 33.30
C SER A 98 -0.79 -25.36 33.16
N TRP A 99 -1.24 -24.77 34.27
CA TRP A 99 -1.83 -23.43 34.25
C TRP A 99 -0.87 -22.33 33.87
N GLN A 100 0.37 -22.36 34.38
CA GLN A 100 1.39 -21.39 34.01
C GLN A 100 1.65 -21.40 32.49
N LEU A 101 1.62 -22.59 31.88
CA LEU A 101 1.75 -22.74 30.44
C LEU A 101 0.53 -22.16 29.70
N VAL A 102 -0.68 -22.42 30.18
CA VAL A 102 -1.93 -21.85 29.62
C VAL A 102 -1.95 -20.32 29.75
N GLU A 103 -1.50 -19.76 30.88
CA GLU A 103 -1.36 -18.32 31.11
C GLU A 103 -0.37 -17.70 30.12
N ALA A 104 0.81 -18.31 29.94
CA ALA A 104 1.82 -17.86 28.97
C ALA A 104 1.27 -17.90 27.53
N MET A 105 0.56 -18.96 27.18
CA MET A 105 -0.10 -19.11 25.89
C MET A 105 -1.18 -18.05 25.64
N ALA A 106 -1.92 -17.67 26.69
CA ALA A 106 -2.92 -16.61 26.59
C ALA A 106 -2.28 -15.25 26.28
N CYS A 107 -1.10 -14.97 26.85
CA CYS A 107 -0.29 -13.79 26.55
C CYS A 107 0.29 -13.79 25.12
N LEU A 108 0.60 -14.96 24.56
CA LEU A 108 1.19 -15.13 23.23
C LEU A 108 0.21 -15.01 22.04
N GLY A 109 -1.07 -14.70 22.28
CA GLY A 109 -2.04 -14.57 21.18
C GLY A 109 -2.99 -15.75 21.03
N GLY A 110 -2.81 -16.83 21.79
CA GLY A 110 -3.75 -17.95 21.88
C GLY A 110 -3.54 -19.10 20.89
N ARG A 111 -2.57 -18.98 19.99
CA ARG A 111 -2.02 -20.07 19.20
C ARG A 111 -0.51 -19.97 19.26
N ALA A 112 0.17 -21.07 19.49
CA ALA A 112 1.63 -21.09 19.55
C ALA A 112 2.18 -22.45 19.14
N GLU A 113 3.29 -22.44 18.42
CA GLU A 113 4.10 -23.63 18.19
C GLU A 113 4.70 -24.11 19.53
N LEU A 114 4.88 -25.43 19.68
CA LEU A 114 5.46 -25.99 20.90
C LEU A 114 6.88 -25.47 21.17
N SER A 115 7.65 -25.22 20.10
CA SER A 115 8.98 -24.60 20.16
C SER A 115 8.94 -23.21 20.79
N LEU A 116 7.95 -22.39 20.41
CA LEU A 116 7.72 -21.05 20.95
C LEU A 116 7.29 -21.11 22.41
N LEU A 117 6.33 -21.99 22.75
CA LEU A 117 5.86 -22.13 24.13
C LEU A 117 6.98 -22.54 25.08
N ARG A 118 7.81 -23.50 24.66
CA ARG A 118 8.98 -23.95 25.42
C ARG A 118 9.89 -22.79 25.78
N THR A 119 10.25 -21.97 24.80
CA THR A 119 11.08 -20.78 25.05
C THR A 119 10.34 -19.77 25.92
N ALA A 120 9.05 -19.55 25.67
CA ALA A 120 8.23 -18.59 26.38
C ALA A 120 8.02 -18.92 27.86
N THR A 121 8.00 -20.20 28.25
CA THR A 121 7.89 -20.63 29.65
C THR A 121 9.25 -20.86 30.30
N GLY A 122 10.27 -21.20 29.51
CA GLY A 122 11.61 -21.55 30.01
C GLY A 122 11.76 -23.01 30.43
N ASP A 123 10.77 -23.85 30.09
CA ASP A 123 10.75 -25.25 30.50
C ASP A 123 11.57 -26.15 29.55
N PRO A 124 12.13 -27.27 30.05
CA PRO A 124 12.77 -28.28 29.20
C PRO A 124 11.78 -28.87 28.18
N ALA A 125 12.27 -29.22 26.99
CA ALA A 125 11.43 -29.79 25.93
C ALA A 125 10.66 -31.06 26.36
N ALA A 126 11.25 -31.86 27.25
CA ALA A 126 10.65 -33.07 27.79
C ALA A 126 9.44 -32.82 28.72
N GLU A 127 9.31 -31.60 29.26
CA GLU A 127 8.29 -31.24 30.26
C GLU A 127 7.06 -30.58 29.62
N VAL A 128 7.22 -29.90 28.47
CA VAL A 128 6.14 -29.11 27.83
C VAL A 128 4.94 -29.97 27.41
N GLN A 129 5.17 -31.14 26.80
CA GLN A 129 4.05 -32.03 26.40
C GLN A 129 3.30 -32.62 27.61
N PRO A 130 3.98 -33.18 28.64
CA PRO A 130 3.32 -33.57 29.89
C PRO A 130 2.53 -32.43 30.53
N MET A 131 3.07 -31.20 30.53
CA MET A 131 2.38 -30.03 31.08
C MET A 131 1.15 -29.62 30.27
N LEU A 132 1.12 -29.87 28.95
CA LEU A 132 -0.03 -29.61 28.09
C LEU A 132 -1.16 -30.63 28.26
N ALA A 133 -0.83 -31.88 28.61
CA ALA A 133 -1.80 -32.98 28.62
C ALA A 133 -3.05 -32.72 29.50
N PRO A 134 -2.95 -32.15 30.71
CA PRO A 134 -4.14 -31.80 31.50
C PRO A 134 -5.02 -30.74 30.84
N ALA A 135 -4.43 -29.71 30.23
CA ALA A 135 -5.18 -28.65 29.54
C ALA A 135 -5.85 -29.15 28.25
N LEU A 136 -5.25 -30.14 27.58
CA LEU A 136 -5.83 -30.84 26.43
C LEU A 136 -6.98 -31.77 26.87
N ALA A 137 -6.80 -32.52 27.96
CA ALA A 137 -7.81 -33.43 28.50
C ALA A 137 -9.07 -32.68 28.96
N GLU A 138 -8.89 -31.53 29.59
CA GLU A 138 -9.99 -30.63 29.95
C GLU A 138 -10.56 -29.88 28.73
N GLY A 139 -9.90 -29.93 27.58
CA GLY A 139 -10.35 -29.25 26.35
C GLY A 139 -10.28 -27.72 26.43
N LEU A 140 -9.33 -27.19 27.20
CA LEU A 140 -8.95 -25.77 27.17
C LEU A 140 -8.17 -25.47 25.87
N LEU A 141 -7.26 -26.39 25.53
CA LEU A 141 -6.41 -26.32 24.36
C LEU A 141 -6.76 -27.45 23.37
N VAL A 142 -6.34 -27.28 22.13
CA VAL A 142 -6.42 -28.30 21.09
C VAL A 142 -5.08 -28.37 20.36
N MET A 143 -4.62 -29.59 20.08
CA MET A 143 -3.47 -29.83 19.22
C MET A 143 -3.82 -29.50 17.77
N GLU A 144 -2.93 -28.81 17.09
CA GLU A 144 -3.01 -28.52 15.66
C GLU A 144 -1.87 -29.26 14.96
N PRO A 145 -2.16 -30.37 14.27
CA PRO A 145 -1.15 -31.12 13.54
C PRO A 145 -0.70 -30.35 12.30
N GLY A 146 0.59 -30.36 12.02
CA GLY A 146 1.21 -29.66 10.90
C GLY A 146 2.70 -29.98 10.78
N ALA A 147 3.40 -29.27 9.90
CA ALA A 147 4.85 -29.41 9.76
C ALA A 147 5.62 -29.05 11.05
N HIS A 148 5.04 -28.15 11.86
CA HIS A 148 5.44 -27.86 13.23
C HIS A 148 4.24 -28.09 14.13
N GLU A 149 4.42 -28.88 15.20
CA GLU A 149 3.35 -29.10 16.18
C GLU A 149 3.00 -27.78 16.88
N ALA A 150 1.72 -27.42 16.82
CA ALA A 150 1.19 -26.24 17.47
C ALA A 150 0.02 -26.61 18.38
N VAL A 151 -0.24 -25.73 19.33
CA VAL A 151 -1.43 -25.75 20.16
C VAL A 151 -2.18 -24.44 19.99
N ARG A 152 -3.49 -24.48 20.14
CA ARG A 152 -4.34 -23.29 20.22
C ARG A 152 -5.40 -23.43 21.29
N PHE A 153 -5.92 -22.30 21.76
CA PHE A 153 -7.16 -22.33 22.54
C PHE A 153 -8.28 -22.91 21.69
N ARG A 154 -9.13 -23.70 22.33
CA ARG A 154 -10.32 -24.23 21.68
C ARG A 154 -11.24 -23.10 21.20
N HIS A 155 -11.33 -22.03 21.99
CA HIS A 155 -12.14 -20.84 21.74
C HIS A 155 -11.43 -19.57 22.22
N ASP A 156 -11.54 -18.48 21.46
CA ASP A 156 -10.95 -17.18 21.83
C ASP A 156 -11.51 -16.62 23.15
N ARG A 157 -12.78 -16.89 23.46
CA ARG A 157 -13.42 -16.52 24.73
C ARG A 157 -12.71 -17.11 25.95
N LEU A 158 -12.13 -18.31 25.85
CA LEU A 158 -11.37 -18.92 26.96
C LEU A 158 -10.09 -18.12 27.23
N ARG A 159 -9.37 -17.77 26.17
CA ARG A 159 -8.18 -16.91 26.26
C ARG A 159 -8.53 -15.57 26.92
N GLU A 160 -9.56 -14.90 26.44
CA GLU A 160 -9.96 -13.59 26.98
C GLU A 160 -10.33 -13.67 28.47
N ALA A 161 -11.04 -14.73 28.88
CA ALA A 161 -11.42 -14.93 30.26
C ALA A 161 -10.21 -15.24 31.16
N ILE A 162 -9.24 -16.04 30.68
CA ILE A 162 -7.96 -16.26 31.39
C ILE A 162 -7.19 -14.94 31.52
N LEU A 163 -7.08 -14.16 30.44
CA LEU A 163 -6.41 -12.85 30.47
C LEU A 163 -7.08 -11.84 31.40
N ARG A 164 -8.41 -11.90 31.55
CA ARG A 164 -9.19 -11.07 32.48
C ARG A 164 -9.08 -11.54 33.93
N GLY A 165 -8.96 -12.86 34.16
CA GLY A 165 -8.82 -13.46 35.49
C GLY A 165 -7.43 -13.33 36.09
N LEU A 166 -6.40 -13.08 35.27
CA LEU A 166 -5.04 -12.82 35.73
C LEU A 166 -4.95 -11.51 36.51
N ASP A 167 -4.38 -11.57 37.71
CA ASP A 167 -3.98 -10.37 38.45
C ASP A 167 -3.07 -9.48 37.59
N PRO A 168 -3.30 -8.14 37.51
CA PRO A 168 -2.50 -7.24 36.68
C PRO A 168 -1.00 -7.23 37.02
N GLY A 169 -0.63 -7.43 38.29
CA GLY A 169 0.77 -7.56 38.71
C GLY A 169 1.38 -8.83 38.16
N ARG A 170 0.74 -9.97 38.41
CA ARG A 170 1.18 -11.28 37.90
C ARG A 170 1.26 -11.31 36.38
N ARG A 171 0.28 -10.74 35.68
CA ARG A 171 0.28 -10.66 34.22
C ARG A 171 1.50 -9.91 33.70
N ARG A 172 1.83 -8.75 34.28
CA ARG A 172 3.02 -7.98 33.91
C ARG A 172 4.31 -8.77 34.15
N THR A 173 4.43 -9.42 35.32
CA THR A 173 5.60 -10.27 35.63
C THR A 173 5.76 -11.41 34.63
N LEU A 174 4.67 -12.09 34.29
CA LEU A 174 4.67 -13.19 33.32
C LEU A 174 5.07 -12.70 31.93
N GLN A 175 4.43 -11.63 31.44
CA GLN A 175 4.72 -11.06 30.13
C GLN A 175 6.18 -10.60 30.00
N LEU A 176 6.71 -9.90 31.01
CA LEU A 176 8.10 -9.46 31.02
C LEU A 176 9.08 -10.64 31.03
N ALA A 177 8.81 -11.68 31.84
CA ALA A 177 9.64 -12.88 31.87
C ALA A 177 9.62 -13.63 30.53
N THR A 178 8.45 -13.73 29.89
CA THR A 178 8.29 -14.30 28.54
C THR A 178 9.04 -13.46 27.50
N ALA A 179 8.87 -12.14 27.50
CA ALA A 179 9.55 -11.24 26.57
C ALA A 179 11.08 -11.37 26.65
N ARG A 180 11.64 -11.40 27.87
CA ARG A 180 13.07 -11.62 28.13
C ARG A 180 13.56 -12.96 27.58
N ARG A 181 12.88 -14.07 27.89
CA ARG A 181 13.28 -15.40 27.37
C ARG A 181 13.22 -15.49 25.85
N LEU A 182 12.19 -14.90 25.24
CA LEU A 182 12.06 -14.88 23.78
C LEU A 182 13.15 -14.04 23.12
N ALA A 183 13.58 -12.94 23.77
CA ALA A 183 14.63 -12.07 23.24
C ALA A 183 16.02 -12.74 23.17
N GLU A 184 16.27 -13.77 23.98
CA GLU A 184 17.50 -14.57 23.92
C GLU A 184 17.59 -15.44 22.65
N VAL A 185 16.47 -15.67 21.95
CA VAL A 185 16.43 -16.46 20.72
C VAL A 185 16.30 -15.53 19.51
N THR A 186 17.37 -15.48 18.71
CA THR A 186 17.52 -14.55 17.57
C THR A 186 16.35 -14.59 16.59
N GLU A 187 15.76 -15.77 16.36
CA GLU A 187 14.65 -16.01 15.43
C GLU A 187 13.30 -15.52 15.96
N LEU A 188 13.15 -15.40 17.29
CA LEU A 188 11.91 -15.04 17.96
C LEU A 188 11.81 -13.53 18.26
N PHE A 189 12.74 -12.74 17.74
CA PHE A 189 12.86 -11.31 18.05
C PHE A 189 11.57 -10.51 17.83
N ALA A 190 10.79 -10.83 16.80
CA ALA A 190 9.53 -10.13 16.50
C ALA A 190 8.46 -10.44 17.57
N VAL A 191 8.34 -11.70 17.97
CA VAL A 191 7.41 -12.12 19.03
C VAL A 191 7.86 -11.54 20.37
N ALA A 192 9.16 -11.54 20.66
CA ALA A 192 9.72 -10.91 21.86
C ALA A 192 9.37 -9.41 21.91
N ALA A 193 9.56 -8.69 20.80
CA ALA A 193 9.22 -7.27 20.67
C ALA A 193 7.74 -7.01 20.99
N GLU A 194 6.82 -7.81 20.44
CA GLU A 194 5.39 -7.71 20.75
C GLU A 194 5.07 -7.97 22.22
N GLN A 195 5.76 -8.93 22.86
CA GLN A 195 5.57 -9.22 24.29
C GLN A 195 6.13 -8.14 25.21
N TYR A 196 7.10 -7.33 24.77
CA TYR A 196 7.56 -6.15 25.52
C TYR A 196 6.56 -4.98 25.48
N LEU A 197 5.74 -4.84 24.43
CA LEU A 197 4.85 -3.68 24.27
C LEU A 197 3.94 -3.40 25.48
N PRO A 198 3.25 -4.38 26.08
CA PRO A 198 2.34 -4.14 27.21
C PRO A 198 3.07 -3.83 28.53
N VAL A 199 4.36 -4.11 28.60
CA VAL A 199 5.19 -4.02 29.82
C VAL A 199 6.37 -3.08 29.65
N ILE A 200 6.38 -2.28 28.58
CA ILE A 200 7.53 -1.44 28.21
C ILE A 200 7.96 -0.49 29.34
N ASP A 201 6.97 0.07 30.05
CA ASP A 201 7.18 1.01 31.15
C ASP A 201 7.74 0.34 32.43
N THR A 202 7.97 -0.98 32.41
CA THR A 202 8.58 -1.75 33.52
C THR A 202 10.05 -2.10 33.27
N VAL A 203 10.60 -1.71 32.12
CA VAL A 203 12.00 -1.95 31.74
C VAL A 203 12.86 -0.79 32.25
N ASP A 204 13.40 -0.96 33.46
CA ASP A 204 14.14 0.09 34.18
C ASP A 204 15.67 -0.01 34.01
N ASP A 205 16.21 -1.22 33.81
CA ASP A 205 17.65 -1.43 33.67
C ASP A 205 18.18 -0.77 32.38
N PRO A 206 19.14 0.17 32.43
CA PRO A 206 19.63 0.87 31.24
C PRO A 206 20.20 -0.04 30.16
N ALA A 207 20.89 -1.12 30.55
CA ALA A 207 21.44 -2.08 29.60
C ALA A 207 20.32 -2.89 28.92
N GLU A 208 19.27 -3.26 29.67
CA GLU A 208 18.06 -3.87 29.12
C GLU A 208 17.32 -2.92 28.18
N ARG A 209 17.16 -1.64 28.55
CA ARG A 209 16.54 -0.62 27.69
C ARG A 209 17.19 -0.55 26.32
N GLN A 210 18.52 -0.47 26.26
CA GLN A 210 19.25 -0.45 24.99
C GLN A 210 19.01 -1.71 24.14
N ARG A 211 19.01 -2.90 24.77
CA ARG A 211 18.71 -4.16 24.08
C ARG A 211 17.27 -4.20 23.55
N VAL A 212 16.30 -3.74 24.34
CA VAL A 212 14.88 -3.69 23.94
C VAL A 212 14.66 -2.67 22.83
N VAL A 213 15.30 -1.50 22.86
CA VAL A 213 15.26 -0.52 21.76
C VAL A 213 15.78 -1.14 20.47
N ALA A 214 16.92 -1.82 20.49
CA ALA A 214 17.46 -2.51 19.32
C ALA A 214 16.51 -3.60 18.79
N LEU A 215 15.89 -4.36 19.70
CA LEU A 215 14.91 -5.40 19.39
C LEU A 215 13.66 -4.81 18.70
N LEU A 216 13.08 -3.76 19.27
CA LEU A 216 11.89 -3.08 18.74
C LEU A 216 12.16 -2.47 17.36
N ARG A 217 13.33 -1.85 17.18
CA ARG A 217 13.76 -1.31 15.88
C ARG A 217 13.89 -2.41 14.82
N ARG A 218 14.54 -3.53 15.16
CA ARG A 218 14.65 -4.68 14.25
C ARG A 218 13.28 -5.26 13.87
N ALA A 219 12.36 -5.34 14.84
CA ALA A 219 10.98 -5.77 14.59
C ALA A 219 10.24 -4.77 13.68
N ALA A 220 10.45 -3.47 13.88
CA ALA A 220 9.88 -2.42 13.04
C ALA A 220 10.44 -2.48 11.60
N ASP A 221 11.73 -2.75 11.41
CA ASP A 221 12.33 -2.93 10.08
C ASP A 221 11.67 -4.12 9.35
N ARG A 222 11.42 -5.24 10.05
CA ARG A 222 10.69 -6.38 9.49
C ARG A 222 9.25 -6.03 9.13
N ALA A 223 8.54 -5.30 9.99
CA ALA A 223 7.17 -4.85 9.73
C ALA A 223 7.10 -3.89 8.53
N THR A 224 8.13 -3.05 8.36
CA THR A 224 8.28 -2.15 7.21
C THR A 224 8.37 -2.92 5.89
N LEU A 225 9.10 -4.05 5.85
CA LEU A 225 9.25 -4.87 4.64
C LEU A 225 7.92 -5.46 4.12
N ILE A 226 6.93 -5.65 5.00
CA ILE A 226 5.61 -6.17 4.64
C ILE A 226 4.52 -5.10 4.61
N GLY A 227 4.88 -3.82 4.81
CA GLY A 227 3.95 -2.69 4.77
C GLY A 227 3.04 -2.56 5.99
N ASP A 228 3.35 -3.19 7.12
CA ASP A 228 2.56 -3.05 8.36
C ASP A 228 2.93 -1.78 9.13
N HIS A 229 2.54 -0.63 8.57
CA HIS A 229 2.82 0.68 9.15
C HIS A 229 2.19 0.88 10.54
N ALA A 230 1.11 0.15 10.85
CA ALA A 230 0.48 0.20 12.17
C ALA A 230 1.41 -0.40 13.23
N LEU A 231 1.94 -1.59 12.97
CA LEU A 231 2.90 -2.25 13.85
C LEU A 231 4.20 -1.46 13.96
N VAL A 232 4.73 -0.92 12.85
CA VAL A 232 5.91 -0.03 12.87
C VAL A 232 5.70 1.14 13.83
N ASN A 233 4.57 1.85 13.70
CA ASN A 233 4.26 2.98 14.56
C ASN A 233 4.18 2.56 16.04
N VAL A 234 3.55 1.42 16.36
CA VAL A 234 3.46 0.92 17.74
C VAL A 234 4.83 0.56 18.31
N LEU A 235 5.65 -0.19 17.57
CA LEU A 235 6.98 -0.62 18.00
C LEU A 235 7.93 0.56 18.22
N LEU A 236 7.96 1.52 17.29
CA LEU A 236 8.81 2.71 17.41
C LEU A 236 8.31 3.67 18.49
N SER A 237 6.98 3.79 18.68
CA SER A 237 6.43 4.55 19.81
C SER A 237 6.85 3.95 21.16
N ALA A 238 6.92 2.62 21.26
CA ALA A 238 7.43 1.95 22.46
C ALA A 238 8.93 2.18 22.65
N ALA A 239 9.73 2.12 21.56
CA ALA A 239 11.17 2.38 21.63
C ALA A 239 11.47 3.79 22.14
N LEU A 240 10.73 4.81 21.70
CA LEU A 240 10.88 6.21 22.15
C LEU A 240 10.70 6.39 23.67
N ARG A 241 9.99 5.50 24.36
CA ARG A 241 9.82 5.55 25.83
C ARG A 241 11.06 5.09 26.59
N LEU A 242 11.93 4.33 25.94
CA LEU A 242 13.12 3.72 26.54
C LEU A 242 14.42 4.43 26.17
N ILE A 243 14.43 5.22 25.09
CA ILE A 243 15.62 5.93 24.62
C ILE A 243 15.89 7.12 25.53
N ASP A 244 17.13 7.25 26.00
CA ASP A 244 17.52 8.38 26.83
C ASP A 244 17.55 9.68 26.01
N PRO A 245 17.11 10.83 26.56
CA PRO A 245 17.10 12.12 25.86
C PRO A 245 18.46 12.57 25.31
N GLY A 246 19.57 12.05 25.84
CA GLY A 246 20.93 12.33 25.37
C GLY A 246 21.34 11.53 24.11
N GLU A 247 20.59 10.50 23.73
CA GLU A 247 20.86 9.67 22.55
C GLU A 247 20.26 10.27 21.27
N THR A 248 20.64 11.51 20.94
CA THR A 248 20.03 12.30 19.85
C THR A 248 20.01 11.56 18.50
N ALA A 249 21.09 10.86 18.14
CA ALA A 249 21.16 10.11 16.88
C ALA A 249 20.15 8.94 16.84
N THR A 250 19.98 8.22 17.95
CA THR A 250 18.99 7.14 18.08
C THR A 250 17.57 7.70 18.01
N LEU A 251 17.32 8.82 18.69
CA LEU A 251 16.04 9.52 18.64
C LEU A 251 15.68 9.95 17.21
N ILE A 252 16.59 10.61 16.49
CA ILE A 252 16.36 11.03 15.10
C ILE A 252 16.01 9.83 14.21
N ALA A 253 16.75 8.72 14.33
CA ALA A 253 16.49 7.52 13.54
C ALA A 253 15.11 6.92 13.82
N VAL A 254 14.72 6.83 15.10
CA VAL A 254 13.43 6.24 15.50
C VAL A 254 12.25 7.17 15.15
N HIS A 255 12.37 8.47 15.37
CA HIS A 255 11.38 9.45 14.93
C HIS A 255 11.23 9.45 13.40
N THR A 256 12.33 9.32 12.65
CA THR A 256 12.29 9.21 11.17
C THR A 256 11.49 7.99 10.71
N GLY A 257 11.73 6.82 11.31
CA GLY A 257 10.95 5.61 11.02
C GLY A 257 9.47 5.76 11.37
N ARG A 258 9.17 6.40 12.53
CA ARG A 258 7.79 6.66 12.97
C ARG A 258 7.08 7.66 12.05
N HIS A 259 7.77 8.71 11.61
CA HIS A 259 7.28 9.68 10.64
C HIS A 259 6.85 9.01 9.33
N ALA A 260 7.69 8.13 8.78
CA ALA A 260 7.38 7.35 7.58
C ALA A 260 6.15 6.43 7.79
N ALA A 261 6.03 5.80 8.96
CA ALA A 261 4.89 4.95 9.29
C ALA A 261 3.58 5.74 9.43
N LEU A 262 3.61 6.91 10.09
CA LEU A 262 2.43 7.78 10.21
C LEU A 262 1.95 8.28 8.86
N TYR A 263 2.88 8.66 7.98
CA TYR A 263 2.56 8.99 6.59
C TYR A 263 1.91 7.80 5.85
N GLY A 264 2.48 6.59 5.97
CA GLY A 264 1.91 5.38 5.37
C GLY A 264 0.50 5.02 5.91
N LEU A 265 0.18 5.42 7.14
CA LEU A 265 -1.15 5.29 7.74
C LEU A 265 -2.13 6.42 7.35
N GLY A 266 -1.67 7.44 6.62
CA GLY A 266 -2.46 8.64 6.31
C GLY A 266 -2.71 9.56 7.52
N ARG A 267 -1.98 9.39 8.63
CA ARG A 267 -2.06 10.24 9.83
C ARG A 267 -1.16 11.46 9.66
N LEU A 268 -1.49 12.30 8.68
CA LEU A 268 -0.60 13.31 8.12
C LEU A 268 -0.30 14.46 9.10
N GLU A 269 -1.24 14.84 9.96
CA GLU A 269 -1.03 15.86 11.00
C GLU A 269 -0.01 15.39 12.03
N GLU A 270 -0.09 14.13 12.46
CA GLU A 270 0.87 13.54 13.38
C GLU A 270 2.24 13.33 12.71
N ALA A 271 2.26 13.03 11.41
CA ALA A 271 3.51 13.00 10.65
C ALA A 271 4.20 14.38 10.64
N ASP A 272 3.45 15.48 10.47
CA ASP A 272 4.00 16.84 10.56
C ASP A 272 4.54 17.17 11.97
N GLU A 273 3.85 16.72 13.02
CA GLU A 273 4.33 16.85 14.39
C GLU A 273 5.64 16.10 14.58
N GLU A 274 5.75 14.90 14.04
CA GLU A 274 6.99 14.15 14.12
C GLU A 274 8.14 14.78 13.34
N TYR A 275 7.86 15.31 12.15
CA TYR A 275 8.88 16.03 11.38
C TYR A 275 9.40 17.26 12.15
N ARG A 276 8.51 17.99 12.84
CA ARG A 276 8.90 19.12 13.72
C ARG A 276 9.74 18.66 14.92
N THR A 277 9.42 17.51 15.51
CA THR A 277 10.23 16.91 16.58
C THR A 277 11.63 16.58 16.09
N ILE A 278 11.75 15.97 14.91
CA ILE A 278 13.05 15.66 14.28
C ILE A 278 13.86 16.93 14.08
N GLU A 279 13.29 18.00 13.54
CA GLU A 279 13.96 19.30 13.37
C GLU A 279 14.43 19.89 14.71
N GLY A 280 13.61 19.77 15.76
CA GLY A 280 13.93 20.24 17.11
C GLY A 280 15.12 19.52 17.77
N LEU A 281 15.46 18.31 17.31
CA LEU A 281 16.63 17.55 17.77
C LEU A 281 17.95 18.04 17.15
N GLY A 282 17.92 18.98 16.19
CA GLY A 282 19.10 19.53 15.53
C GLY A 282 19.90 18.53 14.67
N PRO A 283 19.25 17.77 13.77
CA PRO A 283 19.91 16.77 12.93
C PRO A 283 20.89 17.42 11.94
N THR A 284 21.91 16.68 11.51
CA THR A 284 22.68 17.11 10.34
C THR A 284 21.82 17.06 9.07
N ALA A 285 22.24 17.72 8.00
CA ALA A 285 21.54 17.67 6.72
C ALA A 285 21.34 16.22 6.22
N LEU A 286 22.34 15.36 6.45
CA LEU A 286 22.29 13.95 6.08
C LEU A 286 21.30 13.16 6.95
N ASP A 287 21.33 13.35 8.27
CA ASP A 287 20.44 12.64 9.20
C ASP A 287 18.96 12.96 8.92
N ARG A 288 18.68 14.19 8.49
CA ARG A 288 17.32 14.66 8.21
C ARG A 288 16.80 14.24 6.83
N ALA A 289 17.67 13.93 5.88
CA ALA A 289 17.28 13.80 4.47
C ALA A 289 16.14 12.80 4.21
N ALA A 290 16.14 11.67 4.92
CA ALA A 290 15.08 10.67 4.81
C ALA A 290 13.72 11.18 5.33
N ALA A 291 13.70 11.89 6.46
CA ALA A 291 12.50 12.51 6.98
C ALA A 291 11.99 13.61 6.05
N THR A 292 12.90 14.42 5.48
CA THR A 292 12.53 15.46 4.50
C THR A 292 11.86 14.87 3.28
N ALA A 293 12.40 13.76 2.75
CA ALA A 293 11.82 13.10 1.58
C ALA A 293 10.35 12.73 1.83
N VAL A 294 10.06 12.07 2.97
CA VAL A 294 8.69 11.74 3.38
C VAL A 294 7.82 13.00 3.56
N GLN A 295 8.38 14.07 4.14
CA GLN A 295 7.65 15.33 4.34
C GLN A 295 7.28 15.99 3.00
N VAL A 296 8.17 15.96 2.01
CA VAL A 296 7.90 16.43 0.64
C VAL A 296 6.80 15.60 -0.01
N SER A 297 6.84 14.26 0.12
CA SER A 297 5.77 13.39 -0.38
C SER A 297 4.44 13.67 0.33
N SER A 298 4.45 13.90 1.65
CA SER A 298 3.26 14.25 2.46
C SER A 298 2.63 15.58 2.05
N LEU A 299 3.44 16.61 1.79
CA LEU A 299 2.96 17.90 1.28
C LEU A 299 2.36 17.75 -0.13
N THR A 300 3.02 16.95 -0.99
CA THR A 300 2.54 16.64 -2.34
C THR A 300 1.18 15.94 -2.30
N HIS A 301 0.99 14.93 -1.43
CA HIS A 301 -0.29 14.23 -1.25
C HIS A 301 -1.43 15.15 -0.77
N ARG A 302 -1.09 16.24 -0.07
CA ARG A 302 -2.05 17.26 0.39
C ARG A 302 -2.24 18.41 -0.61
N ASN A 303 -1.75 18.26 -1.84
CA ASN A 303 -1.76 19.29 -2.89
C ASN A 303 -1.02 20.60 -2.50
N ARG A 304 -0.13 20.55 -1.51
CA ARG A 304 0.73 21.67 -1.08
C ARG A 304 2.03 21.68 -1.88
N PHE A 305 1.91 21.71 -3.20
CA PHE A 305 3.03 21.52 -4.12
C PHE A 305 4.12 22.59 -3.98
N ALA A 306 3.73 23.87 -3.83
CA ALA A 306 4.68 24.96 -3.64
C ALA A 306 5.52 24.78 -2.37
N ASP A 307 4.89 24.41 -1.26
CA ASP A 307 5.58 24.16 0.01
C ASP A 307 6.53 22.95 -0.11
N ALA A 308 6.11 21.91 -0.83
CA ALA A 308 6.92 20.72 -1.09
C ALA A 308 8.20 21.07 -1.89
N VAL A 309 8.05 21.90 -2.94
CA VAL A 309 9.17 22.36 -3.76
C VAL A 309 10.12 23.25 -2.95
N VAL A 310 9.60 24.20 -2.18
CA VAL A 310 10.41 25.10 -1.34
C VAL A 310 11.23 24.29 -0.33
N LEU A 311 10.57 23.42 0.46
CA LEU A 311 11.24 22.57 1.44
C LEU A 311 12.31 21.69 0.78
N GLY A 312 11.98 21.03 -0.33
CA GLY A 312 12.90 20.14 -1.02
C GLY A 312 14.15 20.86 -1.56
N ILE A 313 13.98 22.03 -2.17
CA ILE A 313 15.12 22.82 -2.67
C ILE A 313 16.01 23.32 -1.53
N GLU A 314 15.41 23.84 -0.45
CA GLU A 314 16.17 24.29 0.72
C GLU A 314 17.04 23.16 1.27
N ARG A 315 16.47 21.96 1.44
CA ARG A 315 17.22 20.82 1.96
C ARG A 315 18.23 20.24 0.97
N LEU A 316 17.97 20.31 -0.35
CA LEU A 316 18.97 19.95 -1.37
C LEU A 316 20.21 20.85 -1.31
N ARG A 317 20.05 22.15 -1.05
CA ARG A 317 21.18 23.07 -0.90
C ARG A 317 22.04 22.73 0.31
N GLU A 318 21.43 22.33 1.41
CA GLU A 318 22.13 21.88 2.62
C GLU A 318 22.90 20.56 2.40
N LEU A 319 22.43 19.70 1.50
CA LEU A 319 23.14 18.49 1.05
C LEU A 319 24.24 18.78 0.01
N GLY A 320 24.52 20.05 -0.31
CA GLY A 320 25.55 20.45 -1.26
C GLY A 320 25.11 20.51 -2.72
N VAL A 321 23.81 20.33 -3.01
CA VAL A 321 23.26 20.51 -4.36
C VAL A 321 22.85 21.97 -4.55
N ALA A 322 23.73 22.75 -5.18
CA ALA A 322 23.51 24.18 -5.43
C ALA A 322 22.44 24.44 -6.51
N VAL A 323 21.16 24.28 -6.15
CA VAL A 323 20.02 24.60 -7.03
C VAL A 323 20.00 26.11 -7.32
N PRO A 324 20.12 26.55 -8.59
CA PRO A 324 20.07 27.95 -8.98
C PRO A 324 18.76 28.64 -8.59
N ALA A 325 18.78 29.97 -8.59
CA ALA A 325 17.56 30.75 -8.52
C ALA A 325 16.76 30.61 -9.83
N ALA A 326 15.44 30.77 -9.76
CA ALA A 326 14.53 30.48 -10.87
C ALA A 326 14.85 31.26 -12.16
N ASP A 327 15.29 32.51 -12.01
CA ASP A 327 15.71 33.39 -13.11
C ASP A 327 16.97 32.91 -13.84
N ARG A 328 17.83 32.13 -13.18
CA ARG A 328 19.06 31.57 -13.75
C ARG A 328 18.91 30.17 -14.31
N LEU A 329 17.82 29.46 -14.01
CA LEU A 329 17.59 28.09 -14.47
C LEU A 329 17.65 27.95 -16.01
N PRO A 330 17.00 28.81 -16.82
CA PRO A 330 17.06 28.68 -18.28
C PRO A 330 18.49 28.77 -18.83
N ALA A 331 19.26 29.75 -18.35
CA ALA A 331 20.64 29.93 -18.79
C ALA A 331 21.55 28.74 -18.41
N GLU A 332 21.40 28.20 -17.20
CA GLU A 332 22.14 27.00 -16.74
C GLU A 332 21.79 25.74 -17.55
N LEU A 333 20.51 25.58 -17.91
CA LEU A 333 20.06 24.49 -18.78
C LEU A 333 20.69 24.61 -20.17
N ASP A 334 20.66 25.81 -20.73
CA ASP A 334 21.15 26.09 -22.08
C ASP A 334 22.66 25.92 -22.23
N HIS A 335 23.46 26.41 -21.29
CA HIS A 335 24.92 26.48 -21.46
C HIS A 335 25.68 25.22 -21.04
N HIS A 336 25.08 24.33 -20.23
CA HIS A 336 25.85 23.26 -19.58
C HIS A 336 25.16 21.89 -19.47
N ARG A 337 23.84 21.84 -19.29
CA ARG A 337 23.18 20.58 -18.92
C ARG A 337 22.70 19.77 -20.11
N PHE A 338 22.06 20.42 -21.09
CA PHE A 338 21.64 19.72 -22.31
C PHE A 338 22.85 19.27 -23.13
N ASP A 339 23.91 20.07 -23.22
CA ASP A 339 25.15 19.68 -23.91
C ASP A 339 25.75 18.40 -23.33
N ARG A 340 25.72 18.23 -22.00
CA ARG A 340 26.17 16.98 -21.36
C ARG A 340 25.28 15.79 -21.70
N LEU A 341 23.95 15.97 -21.73
CA LEU A 341 23.02 14.92 -22.14
C LEU A 341 23.30 14.48 -23.58
N TYR A 342 23.41 15.43 -24.50
CA TYR A 342 23.71 15.15 -25.91
C TYR A 342 25.08 14.50 -26.08
N TRP A 343 26.10 15.01 -25.39
CA TRP A 343 27.43 14.40 -25.39
C TRP A 343 27.38 12.95 -24.92
N TRP A 344 26.69 12.67 -23.80
CA TRP A 344 26.52 11.31 -23.30
C TRP A 344 25.81 10.42 -24.34
N LEU A 345 24.75 10.89 -24.98
CA LEU A 345 24.03 10.13 -25.99
C LEU A 345 24.85 9.83 -27.25
N ASP A 346 25.69 10.78 -27.69
CA ASP A 346 26.35 10.72 -28.99
C ASP A 346 27.80 10.21 -28.91
N HIS A 347 28.45 10.27 -27.73
CA HIS A 347 29.88 9.98 -27.54
C HIS A 347 30.18 8.91 -26.49
N SER A 348 29.17 8.16 -26.03
CA SER A 348 29.39 6.99 -25.15
C SER A 348 28.44 5.84 -25.47
N GLU A 349 28.86 4.62 -25.17
CA GLU A 349 28.10 3.41 -25.41
C GLU A 349 27.45 2.88 -24.14
N ALA A 350 26.41 2.05 -24.27
CA ALA A 350 25.73 1.45 -23.11
C ALA A 350 26.68 0.62 -22.21
N ALA A 351 27.75 0.07 -22.77
CA ALA A 351 28.79 -0.63 -22.01
C ALA A 351 29.55 0.31 -21.06
N ASP A 352 29.70 1.59 -21.42
CA ASP A 352 30.38 2.59 -20.60
C ASP A 352 29.59 2.92 -19.33
N ASP A 353 28.26 2.80 -19.35
CA ASP A 353 27.43 3.00 -18.16
C ASP A 353 27.47 1.79 -17.22
N LEU A 354 27.76 0.60 -17.75
CA LEU A 354 27.84 -0.66 -17.00
C LEU A 354 29.19 -0.88 -16.32
N ALA A 355 30.24 -0.16 -16.71
CA ALA A 355 31.57 -0.34 -16.16
C ALA A 355 31.79 0.24 -14.75
N PRO A 356 31.29 1.46 -14.42
CA PRO A 356 31.54 2.08 -13.11
C PRO A 356 30.90 1.33 -11.94
N PRO A 357 31.50 1.35 -10.74
CA PRO A 357 30.87 0.81 -9.53
C PRO A 357 29.62 1.62 -9.13
N ASP A 358 28.79 1.04 -8.28
CA ASP A 358 27.62 1.73 -7.73
C ASP A 358 28.03 2.93 -6.88
N LEU A 359 27.24 4.00 -6.96
CA LEU A 359 27.34 5.16 -6.08
C LEU A 359 27.19 4.74 -4.61
N THR A 360 28.18 5.08 -3.79
CA THR A 360 28.20 4.77 -2.35
C THR A 360 28.19 5.99 -1.42
N ASP A 361 28.39 7.20 -1.96
CA ASP A 361 28.40 8.43 -1.16
C ASP A 361 27.02 8.68 -0.50
N PRO A 362 26.93 8.70 0.84
CA PRO A 362 25.65 8.87 1.54
C PRO A 362 24.95 10.21 1.25
N ALA A 363 25.70 11.29 1.07
CA ALA A 363 25.15 12.61 0.82
C ALA A 363 24.55 12.70 -0.59
N LEU A 364 25.20 12.10 -1.58
CA LEU A 364 24.66 11.99 -2.93
C LEU A 364 23.46 11.04 -2.98
N LEU A 365 23.51 9.89 -2.29
CA LEU A 365 22.34 8.99 -2.19
C LEU A 365 21.14 9.69 -1.55
N ALA A 366 21.36 10.47 -0.49
CA ALA A 366 20.33 11.31 0.12
C ALA A 366 19.78 12.37 -0.84
N ALA A 367 20.66 13.07 -1.56
CA ALA A 367 20.27 14.08 -2.54
C ALA A 367 19.44 13.49 -3.69
N THR A 368 19.81 12.30 -4.21
CA THR A 368 19.08 11.66 -5.31
C THR A 368 17.68 11.22 -4.91
N ARG A 369 17.51 10.71 -3.67
CA ARG A 369 16.19 10.42 -3.10
C ARG A 369 15.33 11.68 -2.98
N LEU A 370 15.91 12.76 -2.47
CA LEU A 370 15.18 14.02 -2.34
C LEU A 370 14.85 14.65 -3.71
N ILE A 371 15.75 14.56 -4.70
CA ILE A 371 15.45 14.94 -6.09
C ILE A 371 14.24 14.16 -6.61
N ASN A 372 14.20 12.84 -6.40
CA ASN A 372 13.06 12.01 -6.81
C ASN A 372 11.73 12.49 -6.19
N GLU A 373 11.72 12.92 -4.93
CA GLU A 373 10.50 13.42 -4.28
C GLU A 373 10.09 14.84 -4.71
N VAL A 374 11.04 15.67 -5.16
CA VAL A 374 10.76 17.05 -5.62
C VAL A 374 10.31 17.10 -7.08
N LEU A 375 10.69 16.12 -7.91
CA LEU A 375 10.31 16.08 -9.33
C LEU A 375 8.79 16.10 -9.54
N PRO A 376 7.96 15.26 -8.88
CA PRO A 376 6.51 15.28 -9.06
C PRO A 376 5.84 16.64 -8.76
N PRO A 377 6.03 17.28 -7.58
CA PRO A 377 5.39 18.57 -7.32
C PRO A 377 5.90 19.67 -8.26
N ALA A 378 7.18 19.66 -8.66
CA ALA A 378 7.72 20.61 -9.65
C ALA A 378 7.05 20.46 -11.03
N TYR A 379 6.79 19.23 -11.47
CA TYR A 379 6.04 18.96 -12.70
C TYR A 379 4.59 19.44 -12.60
N ILE A 380 3.91 19.16 -11.50
CA ILE A 380 2.49 19.51 -11.30
C ILE A 380 2.27 21.03 -11.32
N VAL A 381 3.13 21.81 -10.68
CA VAL A 381 3.06 23.29 -10.74
C VAL A 381 3.57 23.88 -12.06
N SER A 382 3.91 23.03 -13.03
CA SER A 382 4.42 23.41 -14.36
C SER A 382 5.74 24.20 -14.33
N ASP A 383 6.57 24.02 -13.29
CA ASP A 383 7.95 24.54 -13.28
C ASP A 383 8.88 23.54 -14.02
N LEU A 384 8.70 23.50 -15.33
CA LEU A 384 9.42 22.57 -16.21
C LEU A 384 10.93 22.88 -16.29
N ALA A 385 11.35 24.10 -15.93
CA ALA A 385 12.77 24.47 -15.88
C ALA A 385 13.45 23.86 -14.65
N LEU A 386 12.84 23.98 -13.47
CA LEU A 386 13.32 23.33 -12.26
C LEU A 386 13.32 21.80 -12.41
N HIS A 387 12.23 21.24 -12.92
CA HIS A 387 12.12 19.81 -13.19
C HIS A 387 13.24 19.31 -14.13
N ALA A 388 13.48 20.05 -15.23
CA ALA A 388 14.59 19.75 -16.15
C ALA A 388 15.95 19.82 -15.46
N TRP A 389 16.17 20.84 -14.63
CA TRP A 389 17.44 21.01 -13.94
C TRP A 389 17.73 19.87 -12.95
N LEU A 390 16.72 19.47 -12.17
CA LEU A 390 16.81 18.40 -11.18
C LEU A 390 17.03 17.02 -11.82
N SER A 391 16.31 16.71 -12.90
CA SER A 391 16.49 15.45 -13.63
C SER A 391 17.87 15.36 -14.29
N LEU A 392 18.35 16.45 -14.90
CA LEU A 392 19.70 16.51 -15.46
C LEU A 392 20.79 16.56 -14.36
N GLN A 393 20.46 16.99 -13.14
CA GLN A 393 21.35 16.86 -11.98
C GLN A 393 21.51 15.40 -11.57
N ALA A 394 20.43 14.62 -11.55
CA ALA A 394 20.51 13.19 -11.29
C ALA A 394 21.38 12.49 -12.35
N LEU A 395 21.15 12.78 -13.64
CA LEU A 395 22.00 12.26 -14.71
C LEU A 395 23.47 12.67 -14.55
N ARG A 396 23.74 13.92 -14.17
CA ARG A 396 25.12 14.36 -13.88
C ARG A 396 25.76 13.57 -12.74
N ILE A 397 25.04 13.36 -11.63
CA ILE A 397 25.54 12.58 -10.49
C ILE A 397 25.86 11.16 -10.94
N TRP A 398 25.00 10.54 -11.74
CA TRP A 398 25.29 9.23 -12.33
C TRP A 398 26.61 9.26 -13.12
N LEU A 399 26.73 10.18 -14.08
CA LEU A 399 27.88 10.20 -14.98
C LEU A 399 29.21 10.48 -14.26
N GLU A 400 29.18 11.26 -13.16
CA GLU A 400 30.38 11.62 -12.41
C GLU A 400 30.75 10.61 -11.30
N HIS A 401 29.75 9.95 -10.69
CA HIS A 401 29.96 9.13 -9.48
C HIS A 401 29.52 7.66 -9.62
N GLY A 402 29.04 7.26 -10.79
CA GLY A 402 28.54 5.91 -11.06
C GLY A 402 27.03 5.79 -10.89
N PRO A 403 26.43 4.72 -11.45
CA PRO A 403 25.00 4.49 -11.39
C PRO A 403 24.54 4.12 -9.97
N SER A 404 23.24 4.24 -9.72
CA SER A 404 22.59 3.72 -8.53
C SER A 404 21.14 3.41 -8.82
N ARG A 405 20.58 2.46 -8.07
CA ARG A 405 19.13 2.24 -8.08
C ARG A 405 18.34 3.53 -7.83
N THR A 406 18.79 4.40 -6.91
CA THR A 406 18.09 5.66 -6.59
C THR A 406 18.15 6.71 -7.71
N LEU A 407 19.00 6.51 -8.72
CA LEU A 407 19.18 7.43 -9.84
C LEU A 407 18.31 7.09 -11.05
N ILE A 408 17.83 5.85 -11.16
CA ILE A 408 17.08 5.39 -12.34
C ILE A 408 15.88 6.30 -12.65
N VAL A 409 15.01 6.50 -11.67
CA VAL A 409 13.80 7.31 -11.86
C VAL A 409 14.11 8.81 -12.02
N PRO A 410 14.90 9.48 -11.17
CA PRO A 410 15.15 10.90 -11.38
C PRO A 410 15.93 11.20 -12.67
N ALA A 411 16.84 10.32 -13.11
CA ALA A 411 17.52 10.47 -14.40
C ALA A 411 16.60 10.18 -15.59
N SER A 412 15.64 9.25 -15.48
CA SER A 412 14.69 8.95 -16.55
C SER A 412 13.82 10.15 -16.94
N HIS A 413 13.58 11.07 -15.99
CA HIS A 413 12.90 12.34 -16.24
C HIS A 413 13.69 13.31 -17.14
N ALA A 414 14.96 13.05 -17.45
CA ALA A 414 15.71 13.81 -18.46
C ALA A 414 15.04 13.70 -19.85
N ALA A 415 14.30 12.62 -20.12
CA ALA A 415 13.51 12.48 -21.33
C ALA A 415 12.39 13.54 -21.41
N ILE A 416 11.70 13.77 -20.28
CA ILE A 416 10.68 14.84 -20.17
C ILE A 416 11.34 16.21 -20.32
N ALA A 417 12.50 16.42 -19.72
CA ALA A 417 13.25 17.67 -19.80
C ALA A 417 13.58 18.06 -21.24
N VAL A 418 14.15 17.14 -22.03
CA VAL A 418 14.55 17.43 -23.41
C VAL A 418 13.35 17.60 -24.34
N MET A 419 12.26 16.84 -24.14
CA MET A 419 11.01 17.06 -24.88
C MET A 419 10.40 18.44 -24.58
N ALA A 420 10.26 18.79 -23.29
CA ALA A 420 9.61 20.03 -22.88
C ALA A 420 10.39 21.27 -23.30
N GLN A 421 11.72 21.24 -23.17
CA GLN A 421 12.58 22.42 -23.35
C GLN A 421 13.18 22.52 -24.76
N ARG A 422 13.35 21.39 -25.48
CA ARG A 422 13.97 21.36 -26.82
C ARG A 422 13.05 20.82 -27.91
N GLY A 423 11.91 20.22 -27.57
CA GLY A 423 11.05 19.55 -28.56
C GLY A 423 11.69 18.30 -29.18
N ASP A 424 12.78 17.79 -28.60
CA ASP A 424 13.55 16.67 -29.16
C ASP A 424 13.13 15.35 -28.50
N TYR A 425 12.07 14.78 -29.06
CA TYR A 425 11.53 13.48 -28.65
C TYR A 425 12.53 12.34 -28.88
N ALA A 426 13.39 12.45 -29.90
CA ALA A 426 14.32 11.38 -30.28
C ALA A 426 15.44 11.24 -29.25
N ALA A 427 16.01 12.35 -28.78
CA ALA A 427 16.95 12.34 -27.67
C ALA A 427 16.32 11.79 -26.39
N GLY A 428 15.08 12.19 -26.07
CA GLY A 428 14.36 11.67 -24.91
C GLY A 428 14.15 10.16 -24.96
N TYR A 429 13.74 9.64 -26.13
CA TYR A 429 13.57 8.20 -26.34
C TYR A 429 14.89 7.42 -26.20
N ARG A 430 15.98 7.90 -26.82
CA ARG A 430 17.31 7.29 -26.72
C ARG A 430 17.81 7.25 -25.28
N ALA A 431 17.70 8.37 -24.55
CA ALA A 431 18.12 8.47 -23.15
C ALA A 431 17.37 7.48 -22.27
N LEU A 432 16.05 7.42 -22.41
CA LEU A 432 15.21 6.57 -21.58
C LEU A 432 15.45 5.08 -21.84
N ARG A 433 15.61 4.67 -23.11
CA ARG A 433 15.99 3.29 -23.44
C ARG A 433 17.32 2.89 -22.81
N ARG A 434 18.31 3.78 -22.86
CA ARG A 434 19.64 3.54 -22.29
C ARG A 434 19.59 3.39 -20.76
N ILE A 435 18.83 4.25 -20.08
CA ILE A 435 18.63 4.18 -18.63
C ILE A 435 17.92 2.87 -18.22
N VAL A 436 16.86 2.51 -18.92
CA VAL A 436 16.11 1.26 -18.66
C VAL A 436 17.01 0.04 -18.87
N ALA A 437 17.78 0.00 -19.96
CA ALA A 437 18.69 -1.11 -20.24
C ALA A 437 19.75 -1.29 -19.14
N LEU A 438 20.29 -0.19 -18.58
CA LEU A 438 21.17 -0.29 -17.42
C LEU A 438 20.43 -0.87 -16.21
N GLY A 439 19.25 -0.34 -15.89
CA GLY A 439 18.45 -0.80 -14.75
C GLY A 439 18.16 -2.30 -14.80
N GLU A 440 17.82 -2.82 -15.98
CA GLU A 440 17.62 -4.25 -16.21
C GLU A 440 18.92 -5.05 -16.01
N ALA A 441 20.03 -4.60 -16.59
CA ALA A 441 21.31 -5.28 -16.50
C ALA A 441 21.89 -5.31 -15.08
N ARG A 442 21.58 -4.30 -14.25
CA ARG A 442 22.01 -4.21 -12.84
C ARG A 442 20.99 -4.76 -11.84
N GLY A 443 19.78 -5.10 -12.28
CA GLY A 443 18.72 -5.62 -11.40
C GLY A 443 18.15 -4.58 -10.43
N TYR A 444 18.05 -3.31 -10.84
CA TYR A 444 17.57 -2.21 -10.00
C TYR A 444 16.04 -2.10 -9.92
N GLU A 445 15.36 -3.22 -9.68
CA GLU A 445 13.91 -3.21 -9.44
C GLU A 445 13.55 -2.73 -8.02
N PRO A 446 12.36 -2.14 -7.80
CA PRO A 446 11.31 -1.74 -8.76
C PRO A 446 11.56 -0.43 -9.54
N ASP A 447 12.64 0.31 -9.29
CA ASP A 447 12.88 1.62 -9.93
C ASP A 447 13.01 1.51 -11.46
N THR A 448 13.54 0.38 -11.94
CA THR A 448 13.58 0.05 -13.38
C THR A 448 12.18 -0.08 -13.98
N SER A 449 11.24 -0.74 -13.28
CA SER A 449 9.84 -0.82 -13.71
C SER A 449 9.13 0.54 -13.76
N ARG A 450 9.49 1.49 -12.88
CA ARG A 450 9.00 2.88 -12.95
C ARG A 450 9.53 3.59 -14.21
N ALA A 451 10.80 3.37 -14.58
CA ALA A 451 11.37 3.91 -15.82
C ALA A 451 10.75 3.23 -17.08
N HIS A 452 10.42 1.93 -17.03
CA HIS A 452 9.69 1.26 -18.10
C HIS A 452 8.32 1.88 -18.38
N PHE A 453 7.59 2.31 -17.33
CA PHE A 453 6.32 3.03 -17.52
C PHE A 453 6.51 4.30 -18.36
N GLN A 454 7.56 5.08 -18.08
CA GLN A 454 7.86 6.29 -18.87
C GLN A 454 8.27 5.93 -20.30
N LEU A 455 9.04 4.84 -20.49
CA LEU A 455 9.44 4.38 -21.81
C LEU A 455 8.24 3.95 -22.66
N ALA A 456 7.29 3.24 -22.03
CA ALA A 456 6.03 2.85 -22.67
C ALA A 456 5.25 4.08 -23.15
N ALA A 457 5.21 5.16 -22.35
CA ALA A 457 4.55 6.41 -22.75
C ALA A 457 5.16 7.02 -24.03
N LEU A 458 6.50 7.03 -24.14
CA LEU A 458 7.21 7.62 -25.28
C LEU A 458 7.29 6.72 -26.52
N SER A 459 7.09 5.42 -26.36
CA SER A 459 7.18 4.47 -27.47
C SER A 459 6.25 4.81 -28.64
N CYS A 460 5.09 5.44 -28.39
CA CYS A 460 4.13 5.83 -29.42
C CYS A 460 4.69 6.80 -30.48
N TRP A 461 5.82 7.48 -30.20
CA TRP A 461 6.48 8.38 -31.14
C TRP A 461 7.49 7.68 -32.06
N PHE A 462 7.92 6.46 -31.73
CA PHE A 462 9.05 5.79 -32.39
C PHE A 462 8.77 4.32 -32.74
N GLU A 463 7.72 3.73 -32.17
CA GLU A 463 7.32 2.33 -32.34
C GLU A 463 5.82 2.22 -32.61
N PRO A 464 5.35 1.09 -33.17
CA PRO A 464 3.93 0.80 -33.25
C PRO A 464 3.25 0.92 -31.87
N ILE A 465 2.04 1.47 -31.83
CA ILE A 465 1.35 1.80 -30.57
C ILE A 465 1.09 0.57 -29.70
N GLU A 466 0.95 -0.60 -30.32
CA GLU A 466 0.79 -1.90 -29.69
C GLU A 466 1.96 -2.24 -28.77
N ASN A 467 3.20 -1.90 -29.18
CA ASN A 467 4.39 -2.11 -28.36
C ASN A 467 4.32 -1.33 -27.06
N GLY A 468 3.85 -0.09 -27.12
CA GLY A 468 3.66 0.77 -25.96
C GLY A 468 2.62 0.23 -24.98
N VAL A 469 1.48 -0.25 -25.49
CA VAL A 469 0.44 -0.87 -24.67
C VAL A 469 0.95 -2.13 -23.99
N HIS A 470 1.63 -3.02 -24.73
CA HIS A 470 2.23 -4.23 -24.14
C HIS A 470 3.34 -3.91 -23.14
N ALA A 471 4.15 -2.88 -23.39
CA ALA A 471 5.15 -2.41 -22.43
C ALA A 471 4.50 -1.89 -21.14
N ALA A 472 3.42 -1.10 -21.25
CA ALA A 472 2.68 -0.60 -20.09
C ALA A 472 2.06 -1.74 -19.27
N GLN A 473 1.48 -2.74 -19.92
CA GLN A 473 0.91 -3.93 -19.25
C GLN A 473 1.99 -4.75 -18.52
N ARG A 474 3.16 -4.98 -19.12
CA ARG A 474 4.28 -5.67 -18.45
C ARG A 474 4.84 -4.85 -17.27
N ALA A 475 5.00 -3.54 -17.45
CA ALA A 475 5.44 -2.66 -16.37
C ALA A 475 4.47 -2.73 -15.18
N ARG A 476 3.15 -2.80 -15.44
CA ARG A 476 2.12 -2.93 -14.40
C ARG A 476 2.33 -4.15 -13.51
N GLU A 477 2.58 -5.31 -14.09
CA GLU A 477 2.76 -6.55 -13.33
C GLU A 477 3.96 -6.43 -12.38
N ARG A 478 5.08 -5.90 -12.88
CA ARG A 478 6.29 -5.67 -12.08
C ARG A 478 6.10 -4.60 -11.01
N LEU A 479 5.38 -3.52 -11.33
CA LEU A 479 5.06 -2.45 -10.37
C LEU A 479 4.15 -2.96 -9.24
N ILE A 480 3.14 -3.77 -9.56
CA ILE A 480 2.28 -4.41 -8.54
C ILE A 480 3.10 -5.34 -7.66
N ALA A 481 3.96 -6.19 -8.26
CA ALA A 481 4.84 -7.09 -7.51
C ALA A 481 5.85 -6.34 -6.65
N GLY A 482 6.32 -5.17 -7.10
CA GLY A 482 7.24 -4.28 -6.40
C GLY A 482 6.58 -3.34 -5.37
N GLY A 483 5.26 -3.40 -5.19
CA GLY A 483 4.53 -2.55 -4.25
C GLY A 483 4.23 -1.12 -4.74
N GLU A 484 4.58 -0.78 -5.97
CA GLU A 484 4.42 0.55 -6.58
C GLU A 484 3.01 0.75 -7.16
N GLN A 485 2.02 0.93 -6.27
CA GLN A 485 0.61 0.93 -6.63
C GLN A 485 0.18 2.15 -7.48
N ALA A 486 0.70 3.35 -7.18
CA ALA A 486 0.34 4.56 -7.93
C ALA A 486 0.77 4.49 -9.39
N TYR A 487 2.04 4.13 -9.65
CA TYR A 487 2.55 3.95 -11.00
C TYR A 487 1.84 2.82 -11.75
N ALA A 488 1.51 1.71 -11.06
CA ALA A 488 0.69 0.66 -11.67
C ALA A 488 -0.67 1.19 -12.15
N GLY A 489 -1.30 2.11 -11.40
CA GLY A 489 -2.51 2.82 -11.83
C GLY A 489 -2.31 3.62 -13.12
N TYR A 490 -1.21 4.36 -13.24
CA TYR A 490 -0.90 5.16 -14.44
C TYR A 490 -0.69 4.32 -15.70
N THR A 491 -0.17 3.08 -15.58
CA THR A 491 -0.02 2.19 -16.74
C THR A 491 -1.35 1.85 -17.42
N TYR A 492 -2.48 1.84 -16.68
CA TYR A 492 -3.80 1.65 -17.28
C TYR A 492 -4.18 2.83 -18.18
N GLN A 493 -3.85 4.07 -17.78
CA GLN A 493 -4.16 5.25 -18.59
C GLN A 493 -3.43 5.22 -19.93
N LEU A 494 -2.17 4.77 -19.93
CA LEU A 494 -1.39 4.56 -21.15
C LEU A 494 -1.99 3.47 -22.05
N ALA A 495 -2.30 2.32 -21.46
CA ALA A 495 -2.84 1.18 -22.18
C ALA A 495 -4.20 1.52 -22.82
N VAL A 496 -5.11 2.14 -22.07
CA VAL A 496 -6.42 2.56 -22.56
C VAL A 496 -6.31 3.51 -23.73
N ALA A 497 -5.41 4.50 -23.67
CA ALA A 497 -5.22 5.45 -24.76
C ALA A 497 -4.83 4.75 -26.08
N GLY A 498 -3.92 3.77 -26.01
CA GLY A 498 -3.48 3.04 -27.20
C GLY A 498 -4.49 2.01 -27.71
N LEU A 499 -5.23 1.34 -26.82
CA LEU A 499 -6.24 0.34 -27.20
C LEU A 499 -7.35 0.92 -28.08
N LEU A 500 -7.65 2.22 -27.98
CA LEU A 500 -8.65 2.85 -28.83
C LEU A 500 -8.32 2.75 -30.33
N GLU A 501 -7.03 2.71 -30.68
CA GLU A 501 -6.56 2.73 -32.07
C GLU A 501 -6.54 1.34 -32.73
N TYR A 502 -6.17 0.30 -31.98
CA TYR A 502 -5.90 -1.02 -32.57
C TYR A 502 -6.66 -2.19 -31.92
N ALA A 503 -7.39 -1.98 -30.82
CA ALA A 503 -8.10 -3.07 -30.19
C ALA A 503 -9.13 -3.68 -31.17
N PRO A 504 -9.23 -5.02 -31.23
CA PRO A 504 -10.10 -5.69 -32.20
C PRO A 504 -11.59 -5.44 -31.92
N SER A 505 -11.94 -4.98 -30.72
CA SER A 505 -13.30 -4.63 -30.33
C SER A 505 -13.33 -3.59 -29.20
N LEU A 506 -14.45 -2.86 -29.10
CA LEU A 506 -14.72 -1.97 -27.96
C LEU A 506 -14.81 -2.74 -26.62
N ASP A 507 -15.04 -4.04 -26.64
CA ASP A 507 -15.12 -4.86 -25.42
C ASP A 507 -13.76 -4.97 -24.74
N ALA A 508 -12.67 -5.15 -25.52
CA ALA A 508 -11.32 -5.16 -24.97
C ALA A 508 -10.94 -3.80 -24.37
N TYR A 509 -11.30 -2.71 -25.03
CA TYR A 509 -11.12 -1.35 -24.53
C TYR A 509 -11.87 -1.12 -23.20
N VAL A 510 -13.16 -1.49 -23.15
CA VAL A 510 -13.99 -1.32 -21.94
C VAL A 510 -13.49 -2.18 -20.79
N ALA A 511 -13.04 -3.40 -21.06
CA ALA A 511 -12.46 -4.27 -20.03
C ALA A 511 -11.24 -3.60 -19.37
N GLU A 512 -10.35 -2.99 -20.16
CA GLU A 512 -9.18 -2.27 -19.65
C GLU A 512 -9.59 -1.03 -18.84
N VAL A 513 -10.59 -0.26 -19.31
CA VAL A 513 -11.11 0.92 -18.60
C VAL A 513 -11.70 0.54 -17.24
N GLU A 514 -12.57 -0.48 -17.18
CA GLU A 514 -13.18 -0.92 -15.93
C GLU A 514 -12.16 -1.54 -14.97
N ALA A 515 -11.18 -2.29 -15.49
CA ALA A 515 -10.08 -2.84 -14.69
C ALA A 515 -9.23 -1.72 -14.08
N GLY A 516 -8.85 -0.71 -14.88
CA GLY A 516 -8.12 0.47 -14.42
C GLY A 516 -8.90 1.24 -13.36
N LEU A 517 -10.18 1.52 -13.62
CA LEU A 517 -11.07 2.22 -12.69
C LEU A 517 -11.24 1.46 -11.36
N ALA A 518 -11.43 0.14 -11.42
CA ALA A 518 -11.53 -0.71 -10.23
C ALA A 518 -10.21 -0.71 -9.44
N PHE A 519 -9.07 -0.72 -10.13
CA PHE A 519 -7.75 -0.69 -9.52
C PHE A 519 -7.48 0.65 -8.81
N VAL A 520 -7.64 1.78 -9.50
CA VAL A 520 -7.35 3.12 -8.94
C VAL A 520 -8.28 3.46 -7.78
N ARG A 521 -9.57 3.05 -7.83
CA ARG A 521 -10.50 3.18 -6.70
C ARG A 521 -10.11 2.31 -5.51
N ARG A 522 -9.62 1.09 -5.76
CA ARG A 522 -9.16 0.18 -4.68
C ARG A 522 -8.00 0.79 -3.89
N ILE A 523 -7.12 1.53 -4.56
CA ILE A 523 -5.95 2.16 -3.92
C ILE A 523 -6.22 3.62 -3.47
N GLY A 524 -7.47 4.08 -3.53
CA GLY A 524 -7.88 5.43 -3.09
C GLY A 524 -7.41 6.58 -3.99
N SER A 525 -6.99 6.31 -5.22
CA SER A 525 -6.48 7.34 -6.15
C SER A 525 -7.61 8.00 -6.95
N GLU A 526 -8.37 8.87 -6.29
CA GLU A 526 -9.52 9.57 -6.90
C GLU A 526 -9.12 10.48 -8.06
N GLN A 527 -7.98 11.18 -7.97
CA GLN A 527 -7.47 12.03 -9.06
C GLN A 527 -7.20 11.24 -10.34
N THR A 528 -6.67 10.02 -10.22
CA THR A 528 -6.44 9.15 -11.39
C THR A 528 -7.76 8.58 -11.90
N ALA A 529 -8.71 8.25 -11.00
CA ALA A 529 -10.04 7.77 -11.37
C ALA A 529 -10.81 8.75 -12.26
N GLN A 530 -10.64 10.06 -12.05
CA GLN A 530 -11.26 11.11 -12.87
C GLN A 530 -10.92 10.97 -14.36
N ALA A 531 -9.70 10.59 -14.72
CA ALA A 531 -9.31 10.40 -16.12
C ALA A 531 -10.07 9.23 -16.77
N PHE A 532 -10.26 8.13 -16.03
CA PHE A 532 -10.96 6.92 -16.52
C PHE A 532 -12.43 7.13 -16.81
N ASP A 533 -13.11 8.00 -16.05
CA ASP A 533 -14.52 8.27 -16.29
C ASP A 533 -14.77 8.87 -17.68
N SER A 534 -13.81 9.64 -18.22
CA SER A 534 -13.90 10.18 -19.58
C SER A 534 -13.76 9.08 -20.66
N TYR A 535 -12.93 8.07 -20.41
CA TYR A 535 -12.79 6.90 -21.29
C TYR A 535 -14.04 6.01 -21.24
N ARG A 536 -14.58 5.79 -20.05
CA ARG A 536 -15.85 5.07 -19.86
C ARG A 536 -17.01 5.76 -20.57
N TRP A 537 -17.06 7.10 -20.50
CA TRP A 537 -18.04 7.88 -21.25
C TRP A 537 -17.88 7.69 -22.76
N LEU A 538 -16.66 7.78 -23.29
CA LEU A 538 -16.39 7.59 -24.72
C LEU A 538 -16.84 6.22 -25.20
N ALA A 539 -16.53 5.15 -24.45
CA ALA A 539 -16.99 3.81 -24.78
C ALA A 539 -18.52 3.70 -24.88
N GLY A 540 -19.26 4.29 -23.92
CA GLY A 540 -20.71 4.29 -23.94
C GLY A 540 -21.30 5.02 -25.15
N VAL A 541 -20.65 6.12 -25.58
CA VAL A 541 -21.03 6.84 -26.82
C VAL A 541 -20.76 5.98 -28.05
N LEU A 542 -19.58 5.38 -28.16
CA LEU A 542 -19.19 4.55 -29.32
C LEU A 542 -20.02 3.26 -29.45
N ARG A 543 -20.55 2.73 -28.35
CA ARG A 543 -21.49 1.60 -28.33
C ARG A 543 -22.95 1.99 -28.62
N GLY A 544 -23.25 3.29 -28.72
CA GLY A 544 -24.63 3.78 -28.85
C GLY A 544 -25.47 3.67 -27.58
N GLU A 545 -24.86 3.39 -26.43
CA GLU A 545 -25.52 3.30 -25.12
C GLU A 545 -25.80 4.70 -24.51
N ARG A 546 -25.12 5.73 -25.02
CA ARG A 546 -25.26 7.13 -24.59
C ARG A 546 -25.35 8.06 -25.81
N THR A 547 -26.29 9.00 -25.80
CA THR A 547 -26.34 10.06 -26.83
C THR A 547 -25.26 11.10 -26.57
N ALA A 548 -24.38 11.35 -27.54
CA ALA A 548 -23.35 12.40 -27.47
C ALA A 548 -23.94 13.83 -27.28
N THR A 549 -25.22 14.01 -27.59
CA THR A 549 -25.96 15.27 -27.54
C THR A 549 -26.79 15.48 -26.27
N ALA A 550 -27.03 14.45 -25.45
CA ALA A 550 -27.80 14.62 -24.20
C ALA A 550 -26.86 14.91 -23.04
N GLY A 551 -27.09 16.05 -22.37
CA GLY A 551 -26.31 16.59 -21.26
C GLY A 551 -26.31 15.78 -19.95
N GLU A 552 -26.36 14.46 -20.00
CA GLU A 552 -26.01 13.56 -18.88
C GLU A 552 -24.52 13.15 -18.94
N ALA A 553 -23.72 13.88 -19.71
CA ALA A 553 -22.28 13.83 -19.64
C ALA A 553 -21.85 14.33 -18.26
N VAL A 554 -21.01 13.55 -17.59
CA VAL A 554 -20.07 14.05 -16.61
C VAL A 554 -19.61 15.47 -17.02
N SER A 555 -19.96 16.48 -16.22
CA SER A 555 -19.59 17.86 -16.55
C SER A 555 -18.07 17.96 -16.61
N ILE A 556 -17.52 18.30 -17.79
CA ILE A 556 -16.06 18.45 -17.98
C ILE A 556 -15.48 19.44 -16.95
N ASN A 557 -16.29 20.40 -16.50
CA ASN A 557 -15.93 21.37 -15.48
C ASN A 557 -15.54 20.73 -14.14
N ARG A 558 -15.96 19.49 -13.86
CA ARG A 558 -15.54 18.78 -12.64
C ARG A 558 -14.05 18.43 -12.62
N TYR A 559 -13.37 18.53 -13.78
CA TYR A 559 -11.94 18.28 -13.93
C TYR A 559 -11.10 19.56 -13.91
N ALA A 560 -11.68 20.72 -13.59
CA ALA A 560 -10.98 22.01 -13.67
C ALA A 560 -9.68 22.03 -12.83
N ASP A 561 -9.66 21.31 -11.71
CA ASP A 561 -8.50 21.21 -10.81
C ASP A 561 -7.49 20.12 -11.21
N ASN A 562 -7.72 19.42 -12.33
CA ASN A 562 -6.86 18.35 -12.84
C ASN A 562 -6.61 18.55 -14.35
N PRO A 563 -5.58 19.32 -14.74
CA PRO A 563 -5.29 19.63 -16.14
C PRO A 563 -5.14 18.39 -17.04
N MET A 564 -4.56 17.30 -16.53
CA MET A 564 -4.41 16.05 -17.29
C MET A 564 -5.77 15.41 -17.57
N ALA A 565 -6.64 15.28 -16.55
CA ALA A 565 -8.00 14.76 -16.74
C ALA A 565 -8.86 15.68 -17.61
N LEU A 566 -8.67 17.00 -17.51
CA LEU A 566 -9.36 18.00 -18.32
C LEU A 566 -8.98 17.88 -19.80
N ALA A 567 -7.68 17.83 -20.11
CA ALA A 567 -7.18 17.59 -21.46
C ALA A 567 -7.74 16.28 -22.02
N GLN A 568 -7.67 15.19 -21.25
CA GLN A 568 -8.19 13.88 -21.64
C GLN A 568 -9.70 13.92 -21.95
N ALA A 569 -10.48 14.58 -21.09
CA ALA A 569 -11.92 14.70 -21.30
C ALA A 569 -12.24 15.45 -22.60
N HIS A 570 -11.56 16.56 -22.87
CA HIS A 570 -11.74 17.30 -24.13
C HIS A 570 -11.32 16.47 -25.34
N ILE A 571 -10.21 15.73 -25.27
CA ILE A 571 -9.75 14.85 -26.36
C ILE A 571 -10.78 13.75 -26.64
N ASN A 572 -11.28 13.08 -25.60
CA ASN A 572 -12.29 12.03 -25.76
C ASN A 572 -13.60 12.57 -26.35
N HIS A 573 -14.05 13.77 -25.98
CA HIS A 573 -15.21 14.40 -26.60
C HIS A 573 -14.93 14.81 -28.06
N ALA A 574 -13.72 15.24 -28.38
CA ALA A 574 -13.32 15.52 -29.75
C ALA A 574 -13.31 14.25 -30.63
N VAL A 575 -12.84 13.12 -30.10
CA VAL A 575 -12.92 11.81 -30.79
C VAL A 575 -14.37 11.45 -31.08
N ALA A 576 -15.25 11.50 -30.07
CA ALA A 576 -16.67 11.21 -30.25
C ALA A 576 -17.31 12.11 -31.33
N ALA A 577 -17.01 13.41 -31.30
CA ALA A 577 -17.51 14.36 -32.29
C ALA A 577 -17.00 14.07 -33.70
N ALA A 578 -15.72 13.68 -33.85
CA ALA A 578 -15.16 13.28 -35.14
C ALA A 578 -15.85 12.03 -35.71
N VAL A 579 -16.03 10.99 -34.89
CA VAL A 579 -16.67 9.73 -35.30
C VAL A 579 -18.14 9.93 -35.67
N LEU A 580 -18.86 10.77 -34.93
CA LEU A 580 -20.28 11.06 -35.17
C LEU A 580 -20.53 12.14 -36.23
N GLY A 581 -19.48 12.74 -36.80
CA GLY A 581 -19.61 13.80 -37.81
C GLY A 581 -20.08 15.16 -37.25
N ASP A 582 -19.97 15.40 -35.95
CA ASP A 582 -20.29 16.69 -35.31
C ASP A 582 -19.13 17.68 -35.46
N ALA A 583 -19.12 18.41 -36.57
CA ALA A 583 -18.08 19.40 -36.87
C ALA A 583 -18.02 20.55 -35.84
N ALA A 584 -19.17 20.95 -35.27
CA ALA A 584 -19.23 22.03 -34.29
C ALA A 584 -18.65 21.58 -32.93
N GLY A 585 -19.01 20.37 -32.49
CA GLY A 585 -18.43 19.72 -31.32
C GLY A 585 -16.93 19.50 -31.48
N LEU A 586 -16.49 18.97 -32.63
CA LEU A 586 -15.07 18.72 -32.91
C LEU A 586 -14.24 20.01 -32.78
N ALA A 587 -14.70 21.11 -33.39
CA ALA A 587 -14.01 22.41 -33.29
C ALA A 587 -13.95 22.94 -31.86
N ARG A 588 -15.06 22.83 -31.11
CA ARG A 588 -15.16 23.29 -29.72
C ARG A 588 -14.23 22.50 -28.80
N TYR A 589 -14.30 21.17 -28.84
CA TYR A 589 -13.56 20.32 -27.92
C TYR A 589 -12.08 20.28 -28.23
N THR A 590 -11.68 20.28 -29.52
CA THR A 590 -10.25 20.37 -29.88
C THR A 590 -9.63 21.71 -29.49
N ALA A 591 -10.36 22.82 -29.60
CA ALA A 591 -9.89 24.13 -29.12
C ALA A 591 -9.67 24.12 -27.60
N ALA A 592 -10.63 23.58 -26.86
CA ALA A 592 -10.59 23.50 -25.40
C ALA A 592 -9.53 22.51 -24.87
N ALA A 593 -9.12 21.53 -25.67
CA ALA A 593 -8.03 20.61 -25.32
C ALA A 593 -6.64 21.26 -25.35
N MET A 594 -6.43 22.32 -26.13
CA MET A 594 -5.08 22.90 -26.34
C MET A 594 -4.47 23.56 -25.09
N PRO A 595 -5.19 24.38 -24.30
CA PRO A 595 -4.61 25.02 -23.12
C PRO A 595 -4.09 24.03 -22.05
N PRO A 596 -4.81 22.95 -21.67
CA PRO A 596 -4.29 21.96 -20.72
C PRO A 596 -3.36 20.90 -21.34
N LEU A 597 -3.15 20.90 -22.68
CA LEU A 597 -2.36 19.89 -23.38
C LEU A 597 -0.92 19.70 -22.89
N PRO A 598 -0.19 20.72 -22.40
CA PRO A 598 1.14 20.52 -21.85
C PRO A 598 1.20 19.48 -20.70
N ALA A 599 0.08 19.25 -19.99
CA ALA A 599 0.00 18.23 -18.95
C ALA A 599 -0.01 16.78 -19.48
N THR A 600 -0.16 16.57 -20.80
CA THR A 600 -0.11 15.25 -21.44
C THR A 600 1.16 15.05 -22.27
N LEU A 601 2.19 15.88 -22.07
CA LEU A 601 3.42 15.86 -22.85
C LEU A 601 4.04 14.45 -22.92
N GLY A 602 4.45 14.05 -24.13
CA GLY A 602 5.04 12.72 -24.38
C GLY A 602 4.02 11.60 -24.52
N LEU A 603 2.78 11.77 -24.08
CA LEU A 603 1.73 10.76 -24.23
C LEU A 603 1.11 10.78 -25.64
N TYR A 604 0.59 9.63 -26.07
CA TYR A 604 -0.12 9.47 -27.36
C TYR A 604 -1.24 10.49 -27.56
N GLN A 605 -1.96 10.83 -26.48
CA GLN A 605 -3.07 11.78 -26.53
C GLN A 605 -2.65 13.17 -27.03
N THR A 606 -1.37 13.56 -26.83
CA THR A 606 -0.83 14.82 -27.37
C THR A 606 -0.83 14.82 -28.89
N ALA A 607 -0.39 13.73 -29.52
CA ALA A 607 -0.41 13.57 -30.97
C ALA A 607 -1.86 13.58 -31.50
N LEU A 608 -2.75 12.83 -30.84
CA LEU A 608 -4.17 12.76 -31.20
C LEU A 608 -4.86 14.13 -31.12
N ALA A 609 -4.58 14.92 -30.08
CA ALA A 609 -5.16 16.25 -29.92
C ALA A 609 -4.76 17.19 -31.07
N HIS A 610 -3.49 17.18 -31.47
CA HIS A 610 -3.01 17.98 -32.60
C HIS A 610 -3.61 17.53 -33.93
N LEU A 611 -3.74 16.21 -34.15
CA LEU A 611 -4.40 15.66 -35.34
C LEU A 611 -5.86 16.11 -35.44
N LEU A 612 -6.64 15.91 -34.37
CA LEU A 612 -8.06 16.31 -34.33
C LEU A 612 -8.21 17.82 -34.51
N ARG A 613 -7.32 18.62 -33.92
CA ARG A 613 -7.30 20.08 -34.09
C ARG A 613 -7.04 20.47 -35.55
N GLY A 614 -6.08 19.81 -36.20
CA GLY A 614 -5.79 20.01 -37.62
C GLY A 614 -6.99 19.70 -38.51
N LEU A 615 -7.66 18.57 -38.28
CA LEU A 615 -8.88 18.17 -38.99
C LEU A 615 -10.01 19.19 -38.79
N ALA A 616 -10.21 19.67 -37.56
CA ALA A 616 -11.23 20.66 -37.24
C ALA A 616 -11.01 21.98 -38.00
N VAL A 617 -9.77 22.48 -38.03
CA VAL A 617 -9.41 23.73 -38.72
C VAL A 617 -9.52 23.56 -40.23
N ALA A 618 -9.07 22.44 -40.80
CA ALA A 618 -9.19 22.15 -42.23
C ALA A 618 -10.67 22.11 -42.68
N GLY A 619 -11.56 21.55 -41.85
CA GLY A 619 -13.00 21.50 -42.12
C GLY A 619 -13.70 22.86 -42.10
N GLN A 620 -13.10 23.88 -41.50
CA GLN A 620 -13.61 25.26 -41.43
C GLN A 620 -13.11 26.15 -42.59
N GLY A 621 -12.17 25.68 -43.40
CA GLY A 621 -11.67 26.42 -44.57
C GLY A 621 -12.74 26.61 -45.65
N PRO A 622 -12.63 27.67 -46.49
CA PRO A 622 -13.57 27.88 -47.58
C PRO A 622 -13.52 26.67 -48.53
N ARG A 623 -14.65 25.98 -48.67
CA ARG A 623 -14.81 24.90 -49.67
C ARG A 623 -14.68 25.53 -51.05
N HIS A 624 -13.50 25.47 -51.65
CA HIS A 624 -13.35 25.72 -53.08
C HIS A 624 -14.18 24.67 -53.81
N ARG A 625 -15.38 25.06 -54.27
CA ARG A 625 -16.13 24.28 -55.25
C ARG A 625 -15.25 24.20 -56.51
N PRO A 626 -14.88 23.00 -56.99
CA PRO A 626 -14.26 22.89 -58.29
C PRO A 626 -15.23 23.45 -59.34
N ARG A 627 -14.71 24.30 -60.23
CA ARG A 627 -15.46 24.92 -61.33
C ARG A 627 -15.93 23.90 -62.34
#